data_AF-A0A5C5VS79-F1
#
_entry.id   AF-A0A5C5VS79-F1
#
_cell.length_a   1.000
_cell.length_b   1.000
_cell.length_c   1.000
_cell.angle_alpha   90.00
_cell.angle_beta   90.00
_cell.angle_gamma   90.00
#
_symmetry.space_group_name_H-M   'P 1'
#
loop_
_entity.id
_entity.type
_entity.pdbx_description
1 polymer ?
#
loop_
_entity_poly.entity_id
_entity_poly.type
_entity_poly.pdbx_seq_one_letter_code
_entity_poly.pdbx_strand_id
1 'polypeptide(L)'
;MRRMRFPKGAALALASACGLCSGLVCTFDPGVPNEPSIPTTRVALDEATANITITRSAGSSSASVSATITASSGRVVDLASDQAISVNGKDLAGPDNSSGDYSTTVTAGDEYTIRVTEPTRGVETTVVDAVDFSVTSPANGATASLAGFSMMWSNDDPNYQVVVEVSQTLFDDANVRKFGPFDDTGEITFTQSDLRAFGQGASLKIIITKTSSQAIDGVAAGTVEVNFSKSVSVTPGP
;
A
#
# COMPACT_ATOMS: atom_id res chain seq x y z
N MET A 1 -65.92 -54.50 -20.14
CA MET A 1 -64.94 -55.39 -19.48
C MET A 1 -63.74 -54.53 -19.06
N ARG A 2 -63.57 -54.23 -17.77
CA ARG A 2 -62.79 -54.97 -16.75
C ARG A 2 -61.29 -54.58 -16.75
N ARG A 3 -60.98 -53.60 -15.88
CA ARG A 3 -59.85 -53.46 -14.92
C ARG A 3 -58.37 -53.65 -15.33
N MET A 4 -57.57 -52.77 -14.69
CA MET A 4 -56.24 -52.98 -14.05
C MET A 4 -55.01 -53.07 -14.97
N ARG A 5 -53.78 -52.72 -14.57
CA ARG A 5 -53.12 -51.81 -13.58
C ARG A 5 -51.61 -52.06 -13.80
N PHE A 6 -50.81 -50.99 -13.94
CA PHE A 6 -49.35 -50.86 -13.63
C PHE A 6 -48.34 -51.86 -14.28
N PRO A 7 -47.02 -51.75 -13.99
CA PRO A 7 -46.06 -50.76 -14.52
C PRO A 7 -44.82 -51.47 -15.14
N LYS A 8 -43.93 -50.76 -15.84
CA LYS A 8 -42.55 -51.24 -16.12
C LYS A 8 -41.64 -50.01 -16.04
N GLY A 9 -40.67 -49.92 -15.11
CA GLY A 9 -39.66 -50.94 -14.82
C GLY A 9 -38.63 -50.85 -15.96
N ALA A 10 -37.63 -49.98 -15.85
CA ALA A 10 -36.37 -50.20 -15.15
C ALA A 10 -35.47 -51.23 -15.85
N ALA A 11 -34.22 -50.79 -16.05
CA ALA A 11 -32.98 -51.56 -16.16
C ALA A 11 -32.77 -52.37 -17.46
N LEU A 12 -31.77 -52.00 -18.27
CA LEU A 12 -30.33 -52.25 -18.08
C LEU A 12 -29.94 -53.65 -18.59
N ALA A 13 -29.20 -53.67 -19.69
CA ALA A 13 -28.33 -54.74 -20.17
C ALA A 13 -27.63 -54.14 -21.40
N LEU A 14 -26.35 -54.30 -21.71
CA LEU A 14 -25.22 -55.11 -21.27
C LEU A 14 -24.06 -54.44 -22.10
N ALA A 15 -22.80 -54.29 -21.71
CA ALA A 15 -21.86 -55.30 -21.28
C ALA A 15 -20.50 -54.58 -21.06
N SER A 16 -19.82 -54.90 -19.96
CA SER A 16 -18.51 -55.58 -19.93
C SER A 16 -17.36 -54.82 -20.62
N ALA A 17 -16.49 -54.12 -19.89
CA ALA A 17 -15.47 -54.64 -18.94
C ALA A 17 -14.41 -55.52 -19.63
N CYS A 18 -13.15 -55.06 -19.65
CA CYS A 18 -12.07 -55.59 -18.81
C CYS A 18 -10.70 -55.03 -19.21
N GLY A 19 -9.85 -54.82 -18.19
CA GLY A 19 -8.41 -54.53 -18.34
C GLY A 19 -7.92 -53.44 -17.38
N LEU A 20 -8.18 -53.54 -16.07
CA LEU A 20 -7.21 -54.01 -15.06
C LEU A 20 -5.94 -53.15 -14.96
N CYS A 21 -5.93 -52.24 -13.99
CA CYS A 21 -4.82 -52.06 -13.05
C CYS A 21 -5.32 -51.35 -11.76
N SER A 22 -5.48 -52.18 -10.73
CA SER A 22 -5.18 -51.91 -9.31
C SER A 22 -5.26 -50.48 -8.76
N GLY A 23 -6.29 -50.24 -7.96
CA GLY A 23 -6.11 -49.95 -6.54
C GLY A 23 -5.51 -48.59 -6.16
N LEU A 24 -6.35 -47.56 -6.16
CA LEU A 24 -6.53 -46.68 -5.00
C LEU A 24 -7.83 -45.91 -5.21
N VAL A 25 -8.63 -45.87 -4.17
CA VAL A 25 -9.90 -45.16 -4.10
C VAL A 25 -9.60 -43.67 -4.23
N CYS A 26 -10.01 -43.03 -5.32
CA CYS A 26 -10.12 -41.57 -5.34
C CYS A 26 -11.32 -41.18 -4.49
N THR A 27 -11.15 -41.18 -3.17
CA THR A 27 -12.00 -40.38 -2.30
C THR A 27 -11.71 -38.92 -2.63
N PHE A 28 -12.62 -38.30 -3.39
CA PHE A 28 -12.79 -36.86 -3.31
C PHE A 28 -13.15 -36.57 -1.86
N ASP A 29 -12.26 -35.90 -1.15
CA ASP A 29 -12.50 -35.35 0.18
C ASP A 29 -12.97 -33.90 -0.01
N PRO A 30 -14.29 -33.61 0.05
CA PRO A 30 -14.81 -32.25 0.09
C PRO A 30 -14.67 -31.71 1.53
N GLY A 31 -13.43 -31.69 2.03
CA GLY A 31 -13.11 -31.56 3.44
C GLY A 31 -12.08 -30.48 3.75
N VAL A 32 -12.25 -29.26 3.23
CA VAL A 32 -11.78 -28.06 3.94
C VAL A 32 -12.65 -26.86 3.53
N PRO A 33 -13.48 -26.33 4.44
CA PRO A 33 -14.11 -25.04 4.25
C PRO A 33 -13.12 -23.93 4.61
N ASN A 34 -12.92 -22.99 3.69
CA ASN A 34 -12.38 -21.64 3.89
C ASN A 34 -10.90 -21.49 4.30
N GLU A 35 -10.01 -21.66 3.33
CA GLU A 35 -8.88 -20.72 3.17
C GLU A 35 -9.16 -19.94 1.88
N PRO A 36 -9.15 -18.60 1.87
CA PRO A 36 -9.24 -17.83 0.63
C PRO A 36 -7.95 -18.04 -0.18
N SER A 37 -7.83 -19.17 -0.85
CA SER A 37 -6.73 -19.43 -1.78
C SER A 37 -6.84 -18.46 -2.95
N ILE A 38 -5.85 -17.58 -3.12
CA ILE A 38 -5.75 -16.71 -4.28
C ILE A 38 -5.65 -17.61 -5.53
N PRO A 39 -6.55 -17.50 -6.52
CA PRO A 39 -6.49 -18.35 -7.70
C PRO A 39 -5.18 -18.11 -8.47
N THR A 40 -4.41 -19.19 -8.65
CA THR A 40 -3.01 -19.20 -9.13
C THR A 40 -2.85 -19.07 -10.66
N THR A 41 -3.81 -18.47 -11.36
CA THR A 41 -3.63 -18.24 -12.80
C THR A 41 -2.60 -17.13 -12.97
N ARG A 42 -1.44 -17.49 -13.55
CA ARG A 42 -0.36 -16.56 -13.87
C ARG A 42 -0.91 -15.33 -14.60
N VAL A 43 -0.53 -14.15 -14.13
CA VAL A 43 -0.85 -12.86 -14.76
C VAL A 43 0.45 -12.25 -15.24
N ALA A 44 0.54 -11.90 -16.51
CA ALA A 44 1.69 -11.17 -17.02
C ALA A 44 1.67 -9.73 -16.48
N LEU A 45 2.82 -9.18 -16.10
CA LEU A 45 2.87 -7.88 -15.42
C LEU A 45 2.40 -6.72 -16.31
N ASP A 46 2.48 -6.86 -17.64
CA ASP A 46 1.94 -5.92 -18.61
C ASP A 46 0.40 -5.95 -18.74
N GLU A 47 -0.27 -6.83 -18.01
CA GLU A 47 -1.72 -6.85 -17.81
C GLU A 47 -2.11 -6.49 -16.36
N ALA A 48 -1.12 -6.25 -15.49
CA ALA A 48 -1.30 -5.93 -14.08
C ALA A 48 -1.14 -4.43 -13.81
N THR A 49 -1.80 -3.98 -12.75
CA THR A 49 -1.62 -2.66 -12.15
C THR A 49 -0.79 -2.78 -10.88
N ALA A 50 0.28 -1.98 -10.75
CA ALA A 50 1.13 -1.95 -9.57
C ALA A 50 1.19 -0.55 -8.95
N ASN A 51 0.75 -0.42 -7.69
CA ASN A 51 0.90 0.83 -6.93
C ASN A 51 1.89 0.60 -5.79
N ILE A 52 2.99 1.34 -5.80
CA ILE A 52 4.09 1.22 -4.84
C ILE A 52 4.08 2.46 -3.96
N THR A 53 4.22 2.30 -2.64
CA THR A 53 4.38 3.39 -1.68
C THR A 53 5.71 3.20 -0.96
N ILE A 54 6.57 4.21 -1.03
CA ILE A 54 7.84 4.28 -0.31
C ILE A 54 7.67 5.32 0.77
N THR A 55 7.83 4.94 2.04
CA THR A 55 7.71 5.87 3.18
C THR A 55 9.03 5.98 3.92
N ARG A 56 9.51 7.21 4.08
CA ARG A 56 10.74 7.56 4.79
C ARG A 56 10.44 8.67 5.79
N SER A 57 10.99 8.56 6.99
CA SER A 57 10.99 9.65 7.97
C SER A 57 12.37 10.30 8.07
N ALA A 58 12.39 11.57 8.43
CA ALA A 58 13.59 12.32 8.73
C ALA A 58 14.50 11.61 9.75
N GLY A 59 15.78 11.47 9.42
CA GLY A 59 16.77 10.85 10.31
C GLY A 59 16.70 9.32 10.36
N SER A 60 15.75 8.68 9.68
CA SER A 60 15.73 7.22 9.53
C SER A 60 16.78 6.76 8.53
N SER A 61 17.52 5.70 8.85
CA SER A 61 18.45 5.04 7.93
C SER A 61 17.77 4.11 6.92
N SER A 62 16.46 3.90 7.07
CA SER A 62 15.67 2.98 6.25
C SER A 62 14.36 3.63 5.78
N ALA A 63 13.86 3.14 4.65
CA ALA A 63 12.53 3.42 4.13
C ALA A 63 11.72 2.12 4.02
N SER A 64 10.45 2.19 4.41
CA SER A 64 9.50 1.09 4.23
C SER A 64 8.88 1.16 2.85
N VAL A 65 8.78 0.03 2.17
CA VAL A 65 8.14 -0.07 0.86
C VAL A 65 6.97 -1.03 0.98
N SER A 66 5.81 -0.63 0.48
CA SER A 66 4.63 -1.48 0.30
C SER A 66 4.15 -1.38 -1.14
N ALA A 67 3.58 -2.43 -1.68
CA ALA A 67 2.98 -2.40 -3.01
C ALA A 67 1.72 -3.26 -3.09
N THR A 68 0.76 -2.80 -3.88
CA THR A 68 -0.38 -3.58 -4.31
C THR A 68 -0.21 -3.93 -5.78
N ILE A 69 -0.37 -5.20 -6.13
CA ILE A 69 -0.29 -5.68 -7.51
C ILE A 69 -1.59 -6.39 -7.84
N THR A 70 -2.30 -5.90 -8.85
CA THR A 70 -3.65 -6.36 -9.16
C THR A 70 -3.83 -6.63 -10.65
N ALA A 71 -4.56 -7.67 -11.01
CA ALA A 71 -4.97 -7.91 -12.40
C ALA A 71 -6.06 -6.92 -12.80
N SER A 72 -6.33 -6.79 -14.10
CA SER A 72 -7.46 -6.01 -14.63
C SER A 72 -8.83 -6.38 -14.01
N SER A 73 -8.98 -7.60 -13.48
CA SER A 73 -10.17 -8.04 -12.74
C SER A 73 -10.26 -7.54 -11.30
N GLY A 74 -9.27 -6.77 -10.82
CA GLY A 74 -9.15 -6.31 -9.42
C GLY A 74 -8.63 -7.38 -8.44
N ARG A 75 -8.19 -8.54 -8.95
CA ARG A 75 -7.66 -9.63 -8.12
C ARG A 75 -6.19 -9.37 -7.80
N VAL A 76 -5.77 -9.61 -6.56
CA VAL A 76 -4.34 -9.59 -6.17
C VAL A 76 -3.55 -10.60 -7.01
N VAL A 77 -2.43 -10.15 -7.58
CA VAL A 77 -1.52 -10.99 -8.35
C VAL A 77 -0.51 -11.61 -7.40
N ASP A 78 -0.37 -12.93 -7.46
CA ASP A 78 0.77 -13.66 -6.89
C ASP A 78 1.87 -13.74 -7.95
N LEU A 79 3.05 -13.18 -7.67
CA LEU A 79 4.16 -13.11 -8.61
C LEU A 79 4.72 -14.52 -8.85
N ALA A 80 4.83 -14.92 -10.12
CA ALA A 80 5.48 -16.17 -10.47
C ALA A 80 6.99 -16.13 -10.11
N SER A 81 7.62 -17.29 -9.99
CA SER A 81 9.05 -17.40 -9.60
C SER A 81 10.04 -16.72 -10.56
N ASP A 82 9.59 -16.36 -11.76
CA ASP A 82 10.34 -15.67 -12.80
C ASP A 82 9.95 -14.19 -12.96
N GLN A 83 8.99 -13.71 -12.16
CA GLN A 83 8.57 -12.32 -12.08
C GLN A 83 9.05 -11.69 -10.78
N ALA A 84 9.46 -10.42 -10.82
CA ALA A 84 9.86 -9.71 -9.61
C ALA A 84 9.65 -8.20 -9.74
N ILE A 85 9.26 -7.56 -8.64
CA ILE A 85 9.37 -6.12 -8.45
C ILE A 85 10.34 -5.89 -7.30
N SER A 86 11.31 -5.00 -7.51
CA SER A 86 12.34 -4.68 -6.52
C SER A 86 12.53 -3.18 -6.38
N VAL A 87 12.96 -2.74 -5.20
CA VAL A 87 13.33 -1.35 -4.92
C VAL A 87 14.75 -1.32 -4.37
N ASN A 88 15.63 -0.50 -4.95
CA ASN A 88 17.06 -0.41 -4.62
C ASN A 88 17.74 -1.79 -4.59
N GLY A 89 17.39 -2.65 -5.54
CA GLY A 89 17.94 -4.00 -5.67
C GLY A 89 17.41 -5.02 -4.65
N LYS A 90 16.39 -4.68 -3.86
CA LYS A 90 15.74 -5.60 -2.92
C LYS A 90 14.33 -5.93 -3.39
N ASP A 91 14.07 -7.22 -3.59
CA ASP A 91 12.78 -7.71 -4.03
C ASP A 91 11.69 -7.44 -2.98
N LEU A 92 10.48 -7.18 -3.46
CA LEU A 92 9.30 -7.13 -2.62
C LEU A 92 8.88 -8.55 -2.24
N ALA A 93 8.61 -8.78 -0.95
CA ALA A 93 8.11 -10.05 -0.45
C ALA A 93 6.59 -9.98 -0.27
N GLY A 94 5.88 -11.01 -0.73
CA GLY A 94 4.42 -11.05 -0.66
C GLY A 94 3.82 -12.01 -1.70
N PRO A 95 2.50 -11.95 -1.90
CA PRO A 95 1.57 -11.08 -1.18
C PRO A 95 1.34 -11.56 0.26
N ASP A 96 1.13 -10.64 1.20
CA ASP A 96 0.69 -10.99 2.56
C ASP A 96 -0.72 -11.60 2.50
N ASN A 97 -0.95 -12.73 3.19
CA ASN A 97 -2.23 -13.43 3.12
C ASN A 97 -3.41 -12.64 3.73
N SER A 98 -3.14 -11.65 4.58
CA SER A 98 -4.17 -10.86 5.25
C SER A 98 -4.48 -9.55 4.51
N SER A 99 -3.45 -8.86 4.03
CA SER A 99 -3.62 -7.56 3.36
C SER A 99 -3.57 -7.65 1.83
N GLY A 100 -2.96 -8.69 1.27
CA GLY A 100 -2.68 -8.82 -0.16
C GLY A 100 -1.51 -7.98 -0.65
N ASP A 101 -0.76 -7.36 0.26
CA ASP A 101 0.33 -6.43 -0.09
C ASP A 101 1.67 -7.14 -0.21
N TYR A 102 2.51 -6.59 -1.06
CA TYR A 102 3.94 -6.88 -1.08
C TYR A 102 4.66 -5.83 -0.23
N SER A 103 5.75 -6.22 0.44
CA SER A 103 6.52 -5.29 1.24
C SER A 103 8.01 -5.59 1.26
N THR A 104 8.80 -4.54 1.51
CA THR A 104 10.22 -4.68 1.83
C THR A 104 10.69 -3.48 2.64
N THR A 105 11.96 -3.50 3.02
CA THR A 105 12.62 -2.35 3.66
C THR A 105 13.96 -2.14 2.98
N VAL A 106 14.20 -0.91 2.54
CA VAL A 106 15.41 -0.50 1.83
C VAL A 106 16.17 0.56 2.65
N THR A 107 17.44 0.78 2.32
CA THR A 107 18.18 1.92 2.86
C THR A 107 17.55 3.23 2.40
N ALA A 108 17.40 4.17 3.32
CA ALA A 108 16.93 5.51 2.99
C ALA A 108 17.93 6.20 2.07
N GLY A 109 17.44 6.73 0.96
CA GLY A 109 18.23 7.50 -0.01
C GLY A 109 17.42 8.65 -0.56
N ASP A 110 18.09 9.51 -1.32
CA ASP A 110 17.47 10.64 -2.03
C ASP A 110 16.94 10.22 -3.40
N GLU A 111 17.15 8.96 -3.77
CA GLU A 111 16.67 8.34 -4.99
C GLU A 111 16.27 6.88 -4.69
N TYR A 112 15.19 6.42 -5.34
CA TYR A 112 14.76 5.04 -5.34
C TYR A 112 14.70 4.50 -6.77
N THR A 113 15.40 3.41 -7.01
CA THR A 113 15.35 2.66 -8.27
C THR A 113 14.37 1.50 -8.14
N ILE A 114 13.26 1.56 -8.88
CA ILE A 114 12.28 0.51 -9.01
C ILE A 114 12.63 -0.34 -10.23
N ARG A 115 12.69 -1.65 -10.05
CA ARG A 115 12.97 -2.61 -11.12
C ARG A 115 11.83 -3.59 -11.26
N VAL A 116 11.29 -3.73 -12.46
CA VAL A 116 10.23 -4.69 -12.79
C VAL A 116 10.80 -5.72 -13.76
N THR A 117 10.79 -6.99 -13.36
CA THR A 117 11.29 -8.12 -14.14
C THR A 117 10.10 -8.97 -14.61
N GLU A 118 9.93 -9.08 -15.92
CA GLU A 118 8.93 -9.92 -16.57
C GLU A 118 9.59 -10.75 -17.69
N PRO A 119 9.47 -12.08 -17.70
CA PRO A 119 10.11 -12.95 -18.70
C PRO A 119 9.87 -12.56 -20.16
N THR A 120 8.67 -12.07 -20.49
CA THR A 120 8.31 -11.73 -21.87
C THR A 120 8.87 -10.38 -22.32
N ARG A 121 9.20 -9.48 -21.37
CA ARG A 121 9.64 -8.10 -21.65
C ARG A 121 11.08 -7.80 -21.21
N GLY A 122 11.65 -8.65 -20.38
CA GLY A 122 12.95 -8.42 -19.75
C GLY A 122 12.80 -7.60 -18.47
N VAL A 123 13.66 -6.58 -18.33
CA VAL A 123 13.74 -5.80 -17.10
C VAL A 123 13.58 -4.32 -17.41
N GLU A 124 12.56 -3.71 -16.82
CA GLU A 124 12.33 -2.26 -16.87
C GLU A 124 12.79 -1.61 -15.57
N THR A 125 13.21 -0.35 -15.66
CA THR A 125 13.76 0.38 -14.52
C THR A 125 13.24 1.80 -14.51
N THR A 126 12.63 2.20 -13.39
CA THR A 126 12.15 3.55 -13.13
C THR A 126 12.92 4.12 -11.94
N VAL A 127 13.36 5.36 -12.06
CA VAL A 127 14.11 6.09 -11.01
C VAL A 127 13.23 7.22 -10.51
N VAL A 128 13.11 7.35 -9.20
CA VAL A 128 12.26 8.35 -8.55
C VAL A 128 13.01 9.05 -7.42
N ASP A 129 12.93 10.37 -7.42
CA ASP A 129 13.57 11.22 -6.43
C ASP A 129 12.80 11.26 -5.12
N ALA A 130 13.55 11.36 -4.03
CA ALA A 130 13.05 11.60 -2.68
C ALA A 130 13.68 12.89 -2.15
N VAL A 131 12.84 13.93 -2.01
CA VAL A 131 13.32 15.24 -1.56
C VAL A 131 13.36 15.29 -0.04
N ASP A 132 14.56 15.47 0.52
CA ASP A 132 14.70 15.91 1.91
C ASP A 132 14.33 17.38 2.04
N PHE A 133 13.79 17.76 3.18
CA PHE A 133 13.45 19.14 3.52
C PHE A 133 13.61 19.37 5.02
N SER A 134 13.63 20.61 5.48
CA SER A 134 13.66 20.92 6.91
C SER A 134 12.54 21.88 7.28
N VAL A 135 11.93 21.66 8.45
CA VAL A 135 10.99 22.63 9.02
C VAL A 135 11.81 23.81 9.54
N THR A 136 11.57 25.00 9.00
CA THR A 136 12.32 26.22 9.31
C THR A 136 11.62 27.07 10.35
N SER A 137 10.30 26.97 10.45
CA SER A 137 9.50 27.64 11.47
C SER A 137 8.18 26.89 11.70
N PRO A 138 7.65 26.84 12.92
CA PRO A 138 8.34 27.08 14.18
C PRO A 138 9.46 26.03 14.41
N ALA A 139 10.49 26.39 15.17
CA ALA A 139 11.55 25.46 15.54
C ALA A 139 11.04 24.37 16.50
N ASN A 140 11.73 23.23 16.55
CA ASN A 140 11.39 22.17 17.50
C ASN A 140 11.52 22.66 18.95
N GLY A 141 10.48 22.44 19.74
CA GLY A 141 10.32 22.92 21.11
C GLY A 141 9.84 24.37 21.24
N ALA A 142 9.62 25.09 20.14
CA ALA A 142 9.17 26.48 20.18
C ALA A 142 7.73 26.60 20.67
N THR A 143 7.34 27.84 21.00
CA THR A 143 5.97 28.18 21.37
C THR A 143 5.13 28.50 20.13
N ALA A 144 3.90 28.00 20.07
CA ALA A 144 2.93 28.33 19.02
C ALA A 144 1.60 28.78 19.64
N SER A 145 0.97 29.82 19.08
CA SER A 145 -0.31 30.33 19.59
C SER A 145 -1.48 29.53 19.03
N LEU A 146 -2.41 29.11 19.90
CA LEU A 146 -3.67 28.48 19.47
C LEU A 146 -4.64 29.48 18.83
N ALA A 147 -4.35 30.78 18.89
CA ALA A 147 -5.07 31.79 18.09
C ALA A 147 -4.72 31.71 16.60
N GLY A 148 -3.59 31.09 16.26
CA GLY A 148 -3.11 30.89 14.91
C GLY A 148 -1.60 31.03 14.83
N PHE A 149 -0.99 30.28 13.92
CA PHE A 149 0.45 30.36 13.63
C PHE A 149 0.74 29.82 12.24
N SER A 150 1.86 30.25 11.66
CA SER A 150 2.34 29.75 10.38
C SER A 150 3.46 28.75 10.58
N MET A 151 3.49 27.73 9.73
CA MET A 151 4.62 26.82 9.59
C MET A 151 5.27 27.03 8.25
N MET A 152 6.59 26.92 8.22
CA MET A 152 7.41 27.05 7.02
C MET A 152 8.41 25.90 6.95
N TRP A 153 8.74 25.49 5.73
CA TRP A 153 9.75 24.47 5.47
C TRP A 153 10.55 24.76 4.20
N SER A 154 11.70 24.12 4.06
CA SER A 154 12.60 24.30 2.92
C SER A 154 12.22 23.42 1.71
N ASN A 155 12.88 23.66 0.57
CA ASN A 155 12.80 22.86 -0.64
C ASN A 155 11.36 22.67 -1.12
N ASP A 156 10.57 23.75 -1.09
CA ASP A 156 9.23 23.77 -1.68
C ASP A 156 9.30 23.56 -3.18
N ASP A 157 8.41 22.73 -3.70
CA ASP A 157 8.29 22.47 -5.12
C ASP A 157 6.83 22.08 -5.44
N PRO A 158 6.11 22.87 -6.27
CA PRO A 158 4.69 22.65 -6.54
C PRO A 158 4.38 21.31 -7.23
N ASN A 159 5.38 20.55 -7.67
CA ASN A 159 5.20 19.18 -8.16
C ASN A 159 4.96 18.16 -7.03
N TYR A 160 5.18 18.54 -5.78
CA TYR A 160 4.91 17.70 -4.60
C TYR A 160 3.59 18.09 -3.96
N GLN A 161 2.92 17.10 -3.37
CA GLN A 161 1.77 17.30 -2.51
C GLN A 161 2.19 17.25 -1.05
N VAL A 162 1.64 18.13 -0.22
CA VAL A 162 1.90 18.20 1.21
C VAL A 162 0.66 17.85 2.01
N VAL A 163 0.84 16.98 2.99
CA VAL A 163 -0.14 16.74 4.06
C VAL A 163 0.50 17.11 5.39
N VAL A 164 -0.21 17.90 6.19
CA VAL A 164 0.21 18.24 7.55
C VAL A 164 -0.71 17.60 8.57
N GLU A 165 -0.17 16.76 9.43
CA GLU A 165 -0.87 16.15 10.55
C GLU A 165 -0.48 16.87 11.85
N VAL A 166 -1.46 17.45 12.54
CA VAL A 166 -1.30 18.03 13.87
C VAL A 166 -1.94 17.07 14.87
N SER A 167 -1.19 16.66 15.88
CA SER A 167 -1.65 15.76 16.92
C SER A 167 -1.29 16.26 18.31
N GLN A 168 -2.13 15.94 19.29
CA GLN A 168 -1.90 16.25 20.70
C GLN A 168 -2.59 15.20 21.56
N THR A 169 -1.96 14.79 22.63
CA THR A 169 -2.58 13.96 23.67
C THR A 169 -2.74 14.80 24.93
N LEU A 170 -3.97 14.97 25.40
CA LEU A 170 -4.30 15.67 26.64
C LEU A 170 -5.16 14.75 27.50
N PHE A 171 -4.74 14.48 28.74
CA PHE A 171 -5.49 13.62 29.67
C PHE A 171 -5.92 12.28 29.06
N ASP A 172 -5.01 11.62 28.34
CA ASP A 172 -5.22 10.37 27.60
C ASP A 172 -6.16 10.46 26.37
N ASP A 173 -6.70 11.64 26.07
CA ASP A 173 -7.45 11.90 24.84
C ASP A 173 -6.52 12.37 23.71
N ALA A 174 -6.41 11.55 22.66
CA ALA A 174 -5.64 11.88 21.46
C ALA A 174 -6.50 12.62 20.44
N ASN A 175 -6.11 13.85 20.12
CA ASN A 175 -6.68 14.63 19.03
C ASN A 175 -5.71 14.63 17.86
N VAL A 176 -6.20 14.28 16.67
CA VAL A 176 -5.43 14.30 15.42
C VAL A 176 -6.23 15.02 14.36
N ARG A 177 -5.59 15.96 13.66
CA ARG A 177 -6.15 16.70 12.52
C ARG A 177 -5.19 16.64 11.36
N LYS A 178 -5.71 16.33 10.17
CA LYS A 178 -4.98 16.33 8.91
C LYS A 178 -5.43 17.51 8.08
N PHE A 179 -4.47 18.19 7.47
CA PHE A 179 -4.66 19.30 6.55
C PHE A 179 -4.00 18.93 5.22
N GLY A 180 -4.73 19.13 4.12
CA GLY A 180 -4.27 18.80 2.77
C GLY A 180 -5.03 17.62 2.15
N PRO A 181 -4.55 17.10 1.00
CA PRO A 181 -3.32 17.50 0.32
C PRO A 181 -3.38 18.91 -0.27
N PHE A 182 -2.22 19.58 -0.32
CA PHE A 182 -2.03 20.88 -0.99
C PHE A 182 -0.78 20.82 -1.87
N ASP A 183 -0.71 21.68 -2.89
CA ASP A 183 0.56 21.91 -3.59
C ASP A 183 1.61 22.44 -2.60
N ASP A 184 2.84 21.96 -2.72
CA ASP A 184 3.91 22.36 -1.81
C ASP A 184 4.39 23.79 -2.08
N THR A 185 3.89 24.73 -1.28
CA THR A 185 4.29 26.15 -1.32
C THR A 185 5.29 26.52 -0.23
N GLY A 186 5.81 25.57 0.55
CA GLY A 186 6.76 25.86 1.62
C GLY A 186 6.16 26.46 2.90
N GLU A 187 4.84 26.67 2.95
CA GLU A 187 4.16 27.33 4.05
C GLU A 187 2.72 26.84 4.23
N ILE A 188 2.26 26.77 5.49
CA ILE A 188 0.83 26.70 5.84
C ILE A 188 0.56 27.63 7.01
N THR A 189 -0.60 28.31 7.00
CA THR A 189 -1.07 29.09 8.14
C THR A 189 -2.26 28.40 8.79
N PHE A 190 -2.15 28.11 10.09
CA PHE A 190 -3.26 27.62 10.89
C PHE A 190 -4.01 28.79 11.52
N THR A 191 -5.33 28.74 11.39
CA THR A 191 -6.24 29.67 12.05
C THR A 191 -6.68 29.13 13.41
N GLN A 192 -7.25 29.99 14.25
CA GLN A 192 -7.89 29.55 15.49
C GLN A 192 -8.92 28.43 15.26
N SER A 193 -9.68 28.48 14.16
CA SER A 193 -10.66 27.45 13.78
C SER A 193 -10.03 26.07 13.60
N ASP A 194 -8.87 26.03 12.95
CA ASP A 194 -8.14 24.79 12.69
C ASP A 194 -7.65 24.16 13.99
N LEU A 195 -7.34 25.00 14.98
CA LEU A 195 -6.70 24.61 16.22
C LEU A 195 -7.66 24.39 17.39
N ARG A 196 -8.98 24.54 17.21
CA ARG A 196 -9.99 24.46 18.29
C ARG A 196 -10.01 23.13 19.05
N ALA A 197 -9.54 22.06 18.41
CA ALA A 197 -9.50 20.73 19.03
C ALA A 197 -8.29 20.54 19.96
N PHE A 198 -7.37 21.51 20.02
CA PHE A 198 -6.14 21.43 20.79
C PHE A 198 -6.19 22.40 21.98
N GLY A 199 -5.45 22.07 23.03
CA GLY A 199 -5.43 22.82 24.29
C GLY A 199 -4.03 23.18 24.76
N GLN A 200 -3.96 23.98 25.83
CA GLN A 200 -2.70 24.23 26.53
C GLN A 200 -2.34 23.05 27.46
N GLY A 201 -1.06 22.92 27.81
CA GLY A 201 -0.60 21.93 28.81
C GLY A 201 0.04 20.65 28.23
N ALA A 202 0.03 20.47 26.91
CA ALA A 202 0.81 19.43 26.23
C ALA A 202 1.32 19.95 24.88
N SER A 203 2.44 19.42 24.40
CA SER A 203 2.98 19.81 23.10
C SER A 203 2.12 19.29 21.95
N LEU A 204 1.96 20.11 20.91
CA LEU A 204 1.51 19.65 19.61
C LEU A 204 2.68 18.90 18.95
N LYS A 205 2.40 17.72 18.41
CA LYS A 205 3.29 17.05 17.47
C LYS A 205 2.73 17.28 16.08
N ILE A 206 3.54 17.92 15.25
CA ILE A 206 3.19 18.22 13.87
C ILE A 206 4.07 17.37 12.97
N ILE A 207 3.47 16.71 11.98
CA ILE A 207 4.15 15.90 10.98
C ILE A 207 3.80 16.51 9.62
N ILE A 208 4.82 16.92 8.88
CA ILE A 208 4.68 17.35 7.48
C ILE A 208 5.15 16.17 6.62
N THR A 209 4.33 15.74 5.68
CA THR A 209 4.65 14.70 4.69
C THR A 209 4.59 15.31 3.31
N LYS A 210 5.71 15.25 2.58
CA LYS A 210 5.78 15.53 1.15
C LYS A 210 5.62 14.23 0.37
N THR A 211 4.79 14.26 -0.67
CA THR A 211 4.51 13.13 -1.54
C THR A 211 4.84 13.52 -2.98
N SER A 212 5.76 12.80 -3.62
CA SER A 212 5.86 12.75 -5.08
C SER A 212 5.12 11.53 -5.60
N SER A 213 4.61 11.62 -6.83
CA SER A 213 4.00 10.50 -7.55
C SER A 213 4.52 10.46 -8.97
N GLN A 214 4.90 9.28 -9.43
CA GLN A 214 5.38 9.06 -10.79
C GLN A 214 4.86 7.73 -11.33
N ALA A 215 4.66 7.64 -12.64
CA ALA A 215 4.36 6.36 -13.28
C ALA A 215 5.59 5.44 -13.27
N ILE A 216 5.35 4.13 -13.15
CA ILE A 216 6.40 3.10 -13.27
C ILE A 216 6.23 2.28 -14.55
N ASP A 217 7.35 1.85 -15.11
CA ASP A 217 7.41 1.04 -16.31
C ASP A 217 7.35 -0.47 -15.99
N GLY A 218 7.11 -1.30 -17.01
CA GLY A 218 7.10 -2.76 -16.87
C GLY A 218 5.78 -3.36 -16.39
N VAL A 219 4.75 -2.53 -16.21
CA VAL A 219 3.37 -2.94 -15.89
C VAL A 219 2.35 -2.30 -16.84
N ALA A 220 1.10 -2.75 -16.82
CA ALA A 220 0.03 -2.16 -17.65
C ALA A 220 -0.26 -0.71 -17.25
N ALA A 221 -0.33 -0.50 -15.94
CA ALA A 221 -0.48 0.79 -15.30
C ALA A 221 0.20 0.71 -13.94
N GLY A 222 1.02 1.70 -13.58
CA GLY A 222 1.58 1.68 -12.25
C GLY A 222 2.03 3.04 -11.82
N THR A 223 1.98 3.25 -10.52
CA THR A 223 2.47 4.45 -9.87
C THR A 223 3.38 4.07 -8.72
N VAL A 224 4.33 4.94 -8.45
CA VAL A 224 5.09 4.95 -7.21
C VAL A 224 4.90 6.28 -6.53
N GLU A 225 4.53 6.22 -5.26
CA GLU A 225 4.42 7.35 -4.37
C GLU A 225 5.58 7.33 -3.37
N VAL A 226 6.32 8.43 -3.27
CA VAL A 226 7.39 8.58 -2.29
C VAL A 226 6.96 9.60 -1.24
N ASN A 227 6.72 9.09 -0.03
CA ASN A 227 6.34 9.87 1.14
C ASN A 227 7.56 10.14 2.00
N PHE A 228 7.93 11.41 2.13
CA PHE A 228 8.98 11.85 3.05
C PHE A 228 8.39 12.72 4.15
N SER A 229 8.58 12.31 5.42
CA SER A 229 7.98 12.99 6.57
C SER A 229 9.01 13.60 7.53
N LYS A 230 8.76 14.83 7.99
CA LYS A 230 9.48 15.48 9.10
C LYS A 230 8.50 15.80 10.23
N SER A 231 8.96 15.64 11.47
CA SER A 231 8.17 15.99 12.64
C SER A 231 8.80 17.14 13.41
N VAL A 232 7.96 18.03 13.92
CA VAL A 232 8.31 19.09 14.86
C VAL A 232 7.34 19.04 16.04
N SER A 233 7.84 19.31 17.23
CA SER A 233 7.00 19.49 18.42
C SER A 233 6.99 20.95 18.81
N VAL A 234 5.82 21.50 19.13
CA VAL A 234 5.66 22.87 19.63
C VAL A 234 4.80 22.88 20.87
N THR A 235 5.05 23.83 21.77
CA THR A 235 4.27 23.98 22.99
C THR A 235 3.23 25.08 22.79
N PRO A 236 1.92 24.79 22.91
CA PRO A 236 0.90 25.82 22.94
C PRO A 236 1.17 26.85 24.04
N GLY A 237 1.22 28.12 23.66
CA GLY A 237 1.38 29.25 24.58
C GLY A 237 0.48 30.43 24.19
N PRO A 238 0.40 31.45 25.06
CA PRO A 238 -0.32 32.69 24.76
C PRO A 238 0.20 33.37 23.49
#